data_AF-A0A849I5B8-F1
#
_entry.id   AF-A0A849I5B8-F1
#
_cell.length_a   1.000
_cell.length_b   1.000
_cell.length_c   1.000
_cell.angle_alpha   90.00
_cell.angle_beta   90.00
_cell.angle_gamma   90.00
#
_symmetry.space_group_name_H-M   'P 1'
#
loop_
_entity.id
_entity.type
_entity.pdbx_description
1 polymer ?
#
loop_
_entity_poly.entity_id
_entity_poly.type
_entity_poly.pdbx_seq_one_letter_code
_entity_poly.pdbx_strand_id
1 'polypeptide(L)'
;MLARNIRTLTERRGREKREASRQEKIADAVTRFAGSMTFVYIHMAVFGLWVAVNAGLAPILPKWDESFVILGTSASVEAIFLSTFVLISQNRMSAAADRRADLDLQISLLAEHEVTRLVGLTSAIAEKLGIADAADPHLEELKQDVAPDAVLDEIERRKEPD
;
A
#
# COMPACT_ATOMS: atom_id res chain seq x y z
N MET A 1 -29.75 2.07 -0.30
CA MET A 1 -28.84 2.57 0.77
C MET A 1 -27.37 2.44 0.40
N LEU A 2 -26.91 1.31 -0.15
CA LEU A 2 -25.53 1.10 -0.65
C LEU A 2 -25.01 2.20 -1.60
N ALA A 3 -25.79 2.58 -2.63
CA ALA A 3 -25.39 3.64 -3.57
C ALA A 3 -25.17 5.02 -2.90
N ARG A 4 -25.87 5.29 -1.80
CA ARG A 4 -25.72 6.53 -1.02
C ARG A 4 -24.48 6.48 -0.13
N ASN A 5 -24.18 5.33 0.50
CA ASN A 5 -22.94 5.11 1.25
C ASN A 5 -21.69 5.20 0.36
N ILE A 6 -21.74 4.61 -0.83
CA ILE A 6 -20.65 4.68 -1.82
C ILE A 6 -20.37 6.13 -2.22
N ARG A 7 -21.42 6.94 -2.44
CA ARG A 7 -21.27 8.35 -2.78
C ARG A 7 -20.60 9.14 -1.66
N THR A 8 -21.03 8.93 -0.41
CA THR A 8 -20.44 9.59 0.77
C THR A 8 -18.96 9.24 0.95
N LEU A 9 -18.57 7.98 0.73
CA LEU A 9 -17.17 7.54 0.80
C LEU A 9 -16.32 8.11 -0.33
N THR A 10 -16.88 8.19 -1.54
CA THR A 10 -16.20 8.77 -2.70
C THR A 10 -16.00 10.28 -2.56
N GLU A 11 -17.00 10.98 -2.01
CA GLU A 11 -16.94 12.42 -1.73
C GLU A 11 -15.92 12.77 -0.62
N ARG A 12 -15.81 11.94 0.42
CA ARG A 12 -14.79 12.12 1.48
C ARG A 12 -13.37 11.94 0.94
N ARG A 13 -13.10 10.86 0.20
CA ARG A 13 -11.79 10.64 -0.46
C ARG A 13 -11.45 11.75 -1.45
N GLY A 14 -12.45 12.33 -2.11
CA GLY A 14 -12.29 13.46 -3.02
C GLY A 14 -11.93 14.78 -2.31
N ARG A 15 -12.41 15.00 -1.08
CA ARG A 15 -12.07 16.18 -0.26
C ARG A 15 -10.67 16.08 0.34
N GLU A 16 -10.29 14.93 0.89
CA GLU A 16 -8.93 14.70 1.41
C GLU A 16 -7.85 14.91 0.34
N LYS A 17 -8.07 14.41 -0.89
CA LYS A 17 -7.15 14.66 -2.03
C LYS A 17 -7.12 16.12 -2.50
N ARG A 18 -8.19 16.88 -2.28
CA ARG A 18 -8.26 18.30 -2.67
C ARG A 18 -7.56 19.19 -1.66
N GLU A 19 -7.63 18.83 -0.37
CA GLU A 19 -6.97 19.51 0.75
C GLU A 19 -5.47 19.18 0.86
N ALA A 20 -4.98 18.18 0.12
CA ALA A 20 -3.56 17.87 0.05
C ALA A 20 -2.73 19.13 -0.26
N SER A 21 -1.77 19.41 0.62
CA SER A 21 -0.89 20.58 0.55
C SER A 21 -0.17 20.60 -0.80
N ARG A 22 0.19 21.80 -1.30
CA ARG A 22 1.00 21.92 -2.53
C ARG A 22 2.26 21.05 -2.47
N GLN A 23 2.84 20.90 -1.27
CA GLN A 23 4.01 20.05 -1.03
C GLN A 23 3.70 18.56 -1.23
N GLU A 24 2.56 18.06 -0.76
CA GLU A 24 2.16 16.65 -0.94
C GLU A 24 1.89 16.34 -2.42
N LYS A 25 1.27 17.27 -3.15
CA LYS A 25 1.04 17.12 -4.59
C LYS A 25 2.36 17.05 -5.38
N ILE A 26 3.34 17.86 -4.99
CA ILE A 26 4.69 17.82 -5.58
C ILE A 26 5.39 16.52 -5.21
N ALA A 27 5.35 16.10 -3.94
CA ALA A 27 5.96 14.85 -3.49
C ALA A 27 5.37 13.63 -4.23
N ASP A 28 4.05 13.60 -4.46
CA ASP A 28 3.40 12.54 -5.23
C ASP A 28 3.78 12.53 -6.71
N ALA A 29 3.90 13.71 -7.31
CA ALA A 29 4.35 13.82 -8.70
C ALA A 29 5.80 13.35 -8.85
N VAL A 30 6.69 13.78 -7.96
CA VAL A 30 8.11 13.38 -7.94
C VAL A 30 8.24 11.89 -7.71
N THR A 31 7.54 11.34 -6.72
CA THR A 31 7.51 9.90 -6.43
C THR A 31 7.10 9.09 -7.65
N ARG A 32 6.00 9.47 -8.31
CA ARG A 32 5.48 8.75 -9.47
C ARG A 32 6.44 8.84 -10.66
N PHE A 33 7.11 9.98 -10.82
CA PHE A 33 8.10 10.17 -11.88
C PHE A 33 9.37 9.36 -11.62
N ALA A 34 9.95 9.46 -10.41
CA ALA A 34 11.15 8.73 -10.01
C ALA A 34 10.97 7.21 -10.04
N GLY A 35 9.75 6.71 -9.76
CA GLY A 35 9.42 5.29 -9.87
C GLY A 35 9.13 4.79 -11.30
N SER A 36 9.26 5.62 -12.34
CA SER A 36 8.91 5.26 -13.72
C SER A 36 10.12 4.88 -14.58
N MET A 37 9.92 3.99 -15.56
CA MET A 37 10.97 3.67 -16.56
C MET A 37 11.35 4.88 -17.42
N THR A 38 10.43 5.81 -17.65
CA THR A 38 10.70 7.06 -18.40
C THR A 38 11.81 7.88 -17.75
N PHE A 39 11.84 7.93 -16.41
CA PHE A 39 12.89 8.61 -15.66
C PHE A 39 14.27 8.01 -15.96
N VAL A 40 14.37 6.68 -15.99
CA VAL A 40 15.60 5.95 -16.28
C VAL A 40 16.10 6.25 -17.69
N TYR A 41 15.21 6.23 -18.70
CA TYR A 41 15.59 6.55 -20.08
C TYR A 41 16.06 7.99 -20.25
N ILE A 42 15.41 8.94 -19.57
CA ILE A 42 15.84 10.35 -19.58
C ILE A 42 17.26 10.46 -18.99
N HIS A 43 17.53 9.84 -17.84
CA HIS A 43 18.86 9.87 -17.22
C HIS A 43 19.92 9.22 -18.10
N MET A 44 19.60 8.08 -18.70
CA MET A 44 20.50 7.39 -19.62
C MET A 44 20.83 8.26 -20.85
N ALA A 45 19.85 8.97 -21.40
CA ALA A 45 20.07 9.90 -22.51
C ALA A 45 20.90 11.12 -22.09
N VAL A 46 20.60 11.72 -20.93
CA VAL A 46 21.31 12.90 -20.41
C VAL A 46 22.76 12.57 -20.07
N PHE A 47 23.01 11.54 -19.27
CA PHE A 47 24.37 11.12 -18.92
C PHE A 47 25.12 10.58 -20.14
N GLY A 48 24.44 9.82 -21.01
CA GLY A 48 25.05 9.32 -22.25
C GLY A 48 25.49 10.45 -23.17
N LEU A 49 24.65 11.48 -23.35
CA LEU A 49 24.99 12.67 -24.12
C LEU A 49 26.14 13.45 -23.47
N TRP A 50 26.10 13.63 -22.15
CA TRP A 50 27.17 14.31 -21.41
C TRP A 50 28.52 13.61 -21.57
N VAL A 51 28.53 12.28 -21.46
CA VAL A 51 29.72 11.45 -21.69
C VAL A 51 30.18 11.55 -23.14
N ALA A 52 29.28 11.46 -24.12
CA ALA A 52 29.64 11.57 -25.53
C ALA A 52 30.28 12.94 -25.88
N VAL A 53 29.76 14.03 -25.31
CA VAL A 53 30.33 15.37 -25.49
C VAL A 53 31.71 15.48 -24.83
N ASN A 54 31.83 15.11 -23.55
CA ASN A 54 33.09 15.30 -22.81
C ASN A 54 34.17 14.27 -23.14
N ALA A 55 33.80 13.09 -23.67
CA ALA A 55 34.73 12.11 -24.23
C ALA A 55 35.29 12.51 -25.61
N GLY A 56 34.75 13.58 -26.23
CA GLY A 56 35.18 14.04 -27.56
C GLY A 56 34.59 13.24 -28.73
N LEU A 57 33.53 12.46 -28.50
CA LEU A 57 32.79 11.75 -29.54
C LEU A 57 31.85 12.69 -30.32
N ALA A 58 31.53 13.86 -29.74
CA ALA A 58 30.76 14.91 -30.40
C ALA A 58 31.68 16.08 -30.81
N PRO A 59 32.15 16.16 -32.08
CA PRO A 59 33.07 17.21 -32.54
C PRO A 59 32.44 18.62 -32.62
N ILE A 60 31.19 18.78 -32.20
CA ILE A 60 30.40 20.01 -32.32
C ILE A 60 30.54 20.90 -31.07
N LEU A 61 30.90 20.33 -29.92
CA LEU A 61 30.96 21.04 -28.63
C LEU A 61 32.35 20.88 -27.98
N PRO A 62 32.91 21.96 -27.38
CA PRO A 62 34.15 21.87 -26.62
C PRO A 62 33.94 21.04 -25.34
N LYS A 63 34.97 20.27 -24.95
CA LYS A 63 34.99 19.55 -23.67
C LYS A 63 35.03 20.56 -22.52
N TRP A 64 34.12 20.43 -21.58
CA TRP A 64 33.96 21.40 -20.48
C TRP A 64 33.95 20.76 -19.09
N ASP A 65 33.73 19.44 -19.01
CA ASP A 65 33.83 18.60 -17.82
C ASP A 65 34.74 17.39 -18.10
N GLU A 66 36.02 17.64 -18.39
CA GLU A 66 36.97 16.60 -18.82
C GLU A 66 37.27 15.57 -17.72
N SER A 67 37.19 15.97 -16.45
CA SER A 67 37.38 15.08 -15.28
C SER A 67 36.09 14.39 -14.82
N PHE A 68 34.94 14.69 -15.43
CA PHE A 68 33.60 14.20 -15.02
C PHE A 68 33.20 14.52 -13.57
N VAL A 69 33.88 15.48 -12.92
CA VAL A 69 33.66 15.82 -11.50
C VAL A 69 32.32 16.52 -11.33
N ILE A 70 31.92 17.34 -12.30
CA ILE A 70 30.64 18.07 -12.26
C ILE A 70 29.49 17.06 -12.42
N LEU A 71 29.59 16.15 -13.39
CA LEU A 71 28.62 15.06 -13.57
C LEU A 71 28.53 14.19 -12.30
N GLY A 72 29.66 13.74 -11.76
CA GLY A 72 29.68 12.86 -10.60
C GLY A 72 29.08 13.53 -9.35
N THR A 73 29.43 14.79 -9.11
CA THR A 73 28.95 15.55 -7.94
C THR A 73 27.46 15.84 -8.05
N SER A 74 26.98 16.29 -9.22
CA SER A 74 25.56 16.56 -9.46
C SER A 74 24.71 15.30 -9.36
N ALA A 75 25.13 14.19 -9.99
CA ALA A 75 24.45 12.90 -9.90
C ALA A 75 24.41 12.36 -8.46
N SER A 76 25.45 12.58 -7.66
CA SER A 76 25.49 12.17 -6.25
C SER A 76 24.47 12.93 -5.40
N VAL A 77 24.38 14.25 -5.58
CA VAL A 77 23.38 15.08 -4.90
C VAL A 77 21.97 14.67 -5.32
N GLU A 78 21.74 14.48 -6.62
CA GLU A 78 20.46 14.02 -7.16
C GLU A 78 20.05 12.65 -6.58
N ALA A 79 20.98 11.70 -6.49
CA ALA A 79 20.72 10.38 -5.91
C ALA A 79 20.26 10.45 -4.44
N ILE A 80 20.83 11.36 -3.62
CA ILE A 80 20.40 11.56 -2.23
C ILE A 80 18.95 12.05 -2.17
N PHE A 81 18.60 13.04 -2.99
CA PHE A 81 17.22 13.54 -3.06
C PHE A 81 16.24 12.45 -3.52
N LEU A 82 16.58 11.71 -4.58
CA LEU A 82 15.75 10.62 -5.09
C LEU A 82 15.55 9.52 -4.06
N SER A 83 16.63 9.08 -3.40
CA SER A 83 16.57 8.07 -2.34
C SER A 83 15.65 8.52 -1.21
N THR A 84 15.74 9.79 -0.80
CA THR A 84 14.87 10.35 0.24
C THR A 84 13.40 10.37 -0.21
N PHE A 85 13.10 10.78 -1.44
CA PHE A 85 11.73 10.75 -1.97
C PHE A 85 11.18 9.31 -2.09
N VAL A 86 12.01 8.37 -2.53
CA VAL A 86 11.65 6.94 -2.59
C VAL A 86 11.35 6.43 -1.18
N LEU A 87 12.18 6.74 -0.18
CA LEU A 87 11.97 6.33 1.20
C LEU A 87 10.68 6.90 1.79
N ILE A 88 10.40 8.19 1.55
CA ILE A 88 9.14 8.82 1.97
C ILE A 88 7.94 8.12 1.31
N SER A 89 8.03 7.82 0.02
CA SER A 89 6.98 7.09 -0.68
C SER A 89 6.80 5.67 -0.14
N GLN A 90 7.90 4.96 0.12
CA GLN A 90 7.90 3.61 0.67
C GLN A 90 7.25 3.60 2.06
N ASN A 91 7.62 4.52 2.95
CA ASN A 91 7.01 4.65 4.29
C ASN A 91 5.50 4.87 4.19
N ARG A 92 5.06 5.73 3.26
CA ARG A 92 3.63 5.99 3.05
C ARG A 92 2.88 4.77 2.48
N MET A 93 3.49 4.04 1.54
CA MET A 93 2.91 2.81 1.01
C MET A 93 2.82 1.72 2.08
N SER A 94 3.85 1.60 2.93
CA SER A 94 3.85 0.68 4.07
C SER A 94 2.72 1.01 5.04
N ALA A 95 2.61 2.26 5.48
CA ALA A 95 1.54 2.68 6.38
C ALA A 95 0.13 2.46 5.79
N ALA A 96 -0.03 2.61 4.47
CA ALA A 96 -1.28 2.31 3.80
C ALA A 96 -1.56 0.79 3.71
N ALA A 97 -0.52 -0.02 3.50
CA ALA A 97 -0.61 -1.48 3.49
C ALA A 97 -0.96 -2.02 4.89
N ASP A 98 -0.34 -1.49 5.94
CA ASP A 98 -0.60 -1.88 7.33
C ASP A 98 -2.07 -1.60 7.72
N ARG A 99 -2.59 -0.40 7.42
CA ARG A 99 -4.01 -0.07 7.62
C ARG A 99 -4.95 -1.00 6.87
N ARG A 100 -4.57 -1.40 5.64
CA ARG A 100 -5.37 -2.34 4.86
C ARG A 100 -5.37 -3.72 5.49
N ALA A 101 -4.22 -4.20 5.96
CA ALA A 101 -4.10 -5.48 6.65
C ALA A 101 -4.95 -5.52 7.93
N ASP A 102 -4.94 -4.45 8.72
CA ASP A 102 -5.77 -4.35 9.93
C ASP A 102 -7.28 -4.38 9.58
N LEU A 103 -7.71 -3.67 8.53
CA LEU A 103 -9.11 -3.71 8.05
C LEU A 103 -9.50 -5.09 7.51
N ASP A 104 -8.64 -5.72 6.72
CA ASP A 104 -8.88 -7.05 6.16
C ASP A 104 -9.01 -8.10 7.29
N LEU A 105 -8.23 -7.96 8.37
CA LEU A 105 -8.34 -8.79 9.57
C LEU A 105 -9.68 -8.59 10.28
N GLN A 106 -10.09 -7.34 10.53
CA GLN A 106 -11.38 -7.04 11.16
C GLN A 106 -12.57 -7.60 10.35
N ILE A 107 -12.54 -7.44 9.03
CA ILE A 107 -13.56 -8.00 8.13
C ILE A 107 -13.58 -9.53 8.23
N SER A 108 -12.41 -10.15 8.27
CA SER A 108 -12.30 -11.61 8.36
C SER A 108 -12.87 -12.15 9.68
N LEU A 109 -12.55 -11.52 10.81
CA LEU A 109 -13.09 -11.90 12.12
C LEU A 109 -14.61 -11.69 12.21
N LEU A 110 -15.11 -10.57 11.66
CA LEU A 110 -16.56 -10.34 11.60
C LEU A 110 -17.26 -11.38 10.72
N ALA A 111 -16.68 -11.71 9.56
CA ALA A 111 -17.21 -12.73 8.66
C ALA A 111 -17.19 -14.12 9.34
N GLU A 112 -16.15 -14.46 10.08
CA GLU A 112 -16.06 -15.70 10.87
C GLU A 112 -17.19 -15.78 11.90
N HIS A 113 -17.42 -14.72 12.69
CA HIS A 113 -18.54 -14.65 13.63
C HIS A 113 -19.91 -14.79 12.95
N GLU A 114 -20.12 -14.10 11.81
CA GLU A 114 -21.36 -14.23 11.03
C GLU A 114 -21.55 -15.65 10.49
N VAL A 115 -20.48 -16.30 10.02
CA VAL A 115 -20.51 -17.69 9.55
C VAL A 115 -20.84 -18.64 10.70
N THR A 116 -20.20 -18.51 11.86
CA THR A 116 -20.52 -19.32 13.05
C THR A 116 -21.98 -19.16 13.46
N ARG A 117 -22.51 -17.93 13.43
CA ARG A 117 -23.94 -17.69 13.70
C ARG A 117 -24.84 -18.35 12.64
N LEU A 118 -24.48 -18.28 11.36
CA LEU A 118 -25.21 -18.95 10.28
C LEU A 118 -25.18 -20.48 10.43
N VAL A 119 -24.04 -21.07 10.79
CA VAL A 119 -23.91 -22.49 11.11
C VAL A 119 -24.84 -22.84 12.28
N GLY A 120 -24.81 -22.06 13.37
CA GLY A 120 -25.71 -22.26 14.51
C GLY A 120 -27.19 -22.25 14.13
N LEU A 121 -27.63 -21.24 13.35
CA LEU A 121 -29.01 -21.13 12.88
C LEU A 121 -29.40 -22.27 11.93
N THR A 122 -28.52 -22.65 11.01
CA THR A 122 -28.79 -23.74 10.06
C THR A 122 -28.83 -25.11 10.73
N SER A 123 -27.96 -25.36 11.71
CA SER A 123 -28.04 -26.58 12.55
C SER A 123 -29.35 -26.65 13.32
N ALA A 124 -29.81 -25.55 13.92
CA ALA A 124 -31.09 -25.52 14.64
C ALA A 124 -32.29 -25.81 13.71
N ILE A 125 -32.23 -25.35 12.46
CA ILE A 125 -33.24 -25.68 11.44
C ILE A 125 -33.16 -27.16 11.05
N ALA A 126 -31.94 -27.69 10.83
CA ALA A 126 -31.71 -29.08 10.44
C ALA A 126 -32.21 -30.06 11.51
N GLU A 127 -31.97 -29.76 12.79
CA GLU A 127 -32.48 -30.52 13.93
C GLU A 127 -34.01 -30.53 13.94
N LYS A 128 -34.65 -29.37 13.76
CA LYS A 128 -36.12 -29.25 13.71
C LYS A 128 -36.75 -30.01 12.54
N LEU A 129 -36.02 -30.18 11.44
CA LEU A 129 -36.45 -30.94 10.26
C LEU A 129 -36.11 -32.44 10.33
N GLY A 130 -35.40 -32.89 11.37
CA GLY A 130 -35.01 -34.29 11.54
C GLY A 130 -33.96 -34.76 10.54
N ILE A 131 -33.11 -33.86 10.05
CA ILE A 131 -32.03 -34.20 9.11
C ILE A 131 -30.90 -34.92 9.87
N ALA A 132 -30.55 -36.13 9.44
CA ALA A 132 -29.59 -37.00 10.13
C ALA A 132 -28.19 -36.37 10.31
N ASP A 133 -27.78 -35.49 9.39
CA ASP A 133 -26.48 -34.82 9.40
C ASP A 133 -26.38 -33.68 10.45
N ALA A 134 -27.46 -33.33 11.15
CA ALA A 134 -27.45 -32.29 12.18
C ALA A 134 -26.60 -32.65 13.42
N ALA A 135 -26.22 -33.93 13.58
CA ALA A 135 -25.42 -34.45 14.68
C ALA A 135 -23.93 -34.67 14.30
N ASP A 136 -23.48 -34.14 13.17
CA ASP A 136 -22.06 -34.23 12.77
C ASP A 136 -21.16 -33.51 13.80
N PRO A 137 -20.22 -34.22 14.46
CA PRO A 137 -19.28 -33.64 15.41
C PRO A 137 -18.46 -32.47 14.84
N HIS A 138 -18.23 -32.44 13.53
CA HIS A 138 -17.48 -31.37 12.87
C HIS A 138 -18.27 -30.04 12.81
N LEU A 139 -19.60 -30.09 12.86
CA LEU A 139 -20.44 -28.89 12.95
C LEU A 139 -20.39 -28.24 14.33
N GLU A 140 -20.13 -29.01 15.39
CA GLU A 140 -19.96 -28.47 16.75
C GLU A 140 -18.64 -27.71 16.91
N GLU A 141 -17.57 -28.13 16.22
CA GLU A 141 -16.32 -27.36 16.17
C GLU A 141 -16.53 -25.99 15.49
N LEU A 142 -17.30 -25.94 14.40
CA LEU A 142 -17.60 -24.69 13.68
C LEU A 142 -18.53 -23.74 14.46
N LYS A 143 -19.26 -24.25 15.47
CA LYS A 143 -20.11 -23.46 16.36
C LYS A 143 -19.36 -22.78 17.50
N GLN A 144 -18.10 -23.16 17.75
CA GLN A 144 -17.30 -22.47 18.77
C GLN A 144 -17.08 -21.03 18.33
N ASP A 145 -17.76 -20.11 19.03
CA ASP A 145 -17.79 -18.69 18.71
C ASP A 145 -16.39 -18.08 18.87
N VAL A 146 -15.78 -17.68 17.76
CA VAL A 146 -14.59 -16.82 17.79
C VAL A 146 -15.11 -15.41 18.03
N ALA A 147 -15.04 -14.94 19.27
CA ALA A 147 -15.41 -13.57 19.62
C ALA A 147 -14.42 -12.60 18.93
N PRO A 148 -14.84 -11.82 17.91
CA PRO A 148 -13.94 -10.97 17.13
C PRO A 148 -13.20 -9.96 18.00
N ASP A 149 -13.92 -9.36 18.95
CA ASP A 149 -13.37 -8.36 19.88
C ASP A 149 -12.27 -8.96 20.77
N ALA A 150 -12.43 -10.20 21.24
CA ALA A 150 -11.42 -10.86 22.07
C ALA A 150 -10.13 -11.17 21.29
N VAL A 151 -10.23 -11.45 19.99
CA VAL A 151 -9.07 -11.65 19.13
C VAL A 151 -8.39 -10.31 18.83
N LEU A 152 -9.16 -9.25 18.57
CA LEU A 152 -8.62 -7.90 18.37
C LEU A 152 -7.92 -7.38 19.63
N ASP A 153 -8.52 -7.54 20.81
CA ASP A 153 -7.93 -7.17 22.10
C ASP A 153 -6.60 -7.90 22.36
N GLU A 154 -6.53 -9.20 22.05
CA GLU A 154 -5.30 -9.99 22.19
C GLU A 154 -4.22 -9.57 21.19
N ILE A 155 -4.59 -9.14 19.98
CA ILE A 155 -3.65 -8.62 18.99
C ILE A 155 -3.13 -7.23 19.38
N GLU A 156 -3.99 -6.34 19.88
CA GLU A 156 -3.60 -5.02 20.40
C GLU A 156 -2.65 -5.18 21.59
N ARG A 157 -2.99 -6.07 22.54
CA ARG A 157 -2.14 -6.38 23.70
C ARG A 157 -0.76 -6.91 23.32
N ARG A 158 -0.61 -7.57 22.16
CA ARG A 158 0.68 -8.03 21.64
C ARG A 158 1.41 -6.99 20.79
N LYS A 159 0.71 -5.98 20.27
CA LYS A 159 1.31 -4.87 19.49
C LYS A 159 1.86 -3.75 20.38
N GLU A 160 1.43 -3.63 21.64
CA GLU A 160 2.07 -2.74 22.61
C GLU A 160 3.38 -3.37 23.12
N PRO A 161 4.56 -2.79 22.80
CA PRO A 161 5.79 -3.19 23.45
C PRO A 161 5.84 -2.59 24.86
N ASP A 162 6.25 -3.38 25.85
CA ASP A 162 6.75 -2.88 27.14
C ASP A 162 7.83 -1.80 26.95
#